data_AF-A0A5C8THD3-F1
#
_entry.id   AF-A0A5C8THD3-F1
#
_cell.length_a   1.000
_cell.length_b   1.000
_cell.length_c   1.000
_cell.angle_alpha   90.00
_cell.angle_beta   90.00
_cell.angle_gamma   90.00
#
_symmetry.space_group_name_H-M   'P 1'
#
loop_
_entity.id
_entity.type
_entity.pdbx_description
1 polymer ?
#
loop_
_entity_poly.entity_id
_entity_poly.type
_entity_poly.pdbx_seq_one_letter_code
_entity_poly.pdbx_strand_id
1 'polypeptide(L)' 'MPMAWIEALIAINEEIVACERRFQAQCAKVVEKAANGQDAAEDEMLLGSYKISLILVRAHRDSLLADVPTDA' A
#
# COMPACT_ATOMS: atom_id res chain seq x y z
N MET A 1 24.00 7.78 15.85
CA MET A 1 22.54 7.99 15.68
C MET A 1 21.91 6.66 15.25
N PRO A 2 21.58 5.74 16.17
CA PRO A 2 21.12 4.40 15.80
C PRO A 2 19.63 4.30 15.40
N MET A 3 18.88 5.41 15.31
CA MET A 3 17.40 5.36 15.18
C MET A 3 16.81 5.84 13.84
N ALA A 4 17.58 6.51 12.97
CA ALA A 4 17.03 7.09 11.74
C ALA A 4 16.43 6.03 10.78
N TRP A 5 17.02 4.84 10.72
CA TRP A 5 16.50 3.73 9.90
C TRP A 5 15.21 3.13 10.49
N ILE A 6 15.07 3.12 11.83
CA ILE A 6 13.83 2.68 12.51
C ILE A 6 12.70 3.66 12.20
N GLU A 7 12.95 4.96 12.29
CA GLU A 7 11.97 6.00 11.95
C GLU A 7 11.52 5.90 10.49
N ALA A 8 12.45 5.67 9.55
CA ALA A 8 12.12 5.45 8.14
C ALA A 8 11.24 4.20 7.93
N LEU A 9 11.53 3.10 8.63
CA LEU A 9 10.71 1.89 8.57
C LEU A 9 9.31 2.09 9.17
N ILE A 10 9.19 2.85 10.27
CA ILE A 10 7.89 3.20 10.86
C ILE A 10 7.06 4.00 9.85
N ALA A 11 7.62 5.06 9.27
CA ALA A 11 6.93 5.90 8.29
C ALA A 11 6.43 5.08 7.09
N ILE A 12 7.25 4.18 6.56
CA ILE A 12 6.84 3.32 5.43
C ILE A 12 5.78 2.30 5.83
N ASN A 13 5.84 1.76 7.04
CA ASN A 13 4.77 0.88 7.53
C ASN A 13 3.44 1.63 7.65
N GLU A 14 3.46 2.89 8.09
CA GLU A 14 2.26 3.75 8.11
C GLU A 14 1.72 3.98 6.69
N GLU A 15 2.59 4.22 5.71
CA GLU A 15 2.22 4.35 4.30
C GLU A 15 1.60 3.05 3.73
N ILE A 16 2.16 1.89 4.08
CA ILE A 16 1.61 0.58 3.70
C ILE A 16 0.18 0.45 4.24
N VAL A 17 -0.03 0.73 5.53
CA VAL A 17 -1.36 0.68 6.15
C VAL A 17 -2.33 1.64 5.46
N ALA A 18 -1.89 2.85 5.11
CA ALA A 18 -2.72 3.81 4.38
C ALA A 18 -3.07 3.34 2.96
N CYS A 19 -2.13 2.70 2.25
CA CYS A 19 -2.37 2.07 0.95
C CYS A 19 -3.37 0.90 1.05
N GLU A 20 -3.23 0.04 2.05
CA GLU A 20 -4.14 -1.09 2.28
C GLU A 20 -5.57 -0.62 2.56
N ARG A 21 -5.73 0.40 3.41
CA ARG A 21 -7.05 0.99 3.70
C ARG A 21 -7.71 1.55 2.45
N ARG A 22 -6.96 2.29 1.61
CA ARG A 22 -7.46 2.83 0.34
C ARG A 22 -7.86 1.72 -0.63
N PHE A 23 -7.03 0.68 -0.75
CA PHE A 23 -7.31 -0.48 -1.59
C PHE A 23 -8.59 -1.20 -1.15
N GLN A 24 -8.73 -1.48 0.14
CA GLN A 24 -9.92 -2.14 0.70
C GLN A 24 -11.20 -1.31 0.53
N ALA A 25 -11.13 0.00 0.78
CA ALA A 25 -12.27 0.90 0.55
C ALA A 25 -12.69 0.90 -0.93
N GLN A 26 -11.72 0.88 -1.84
CA GLN A 26 -12.00 0.83 -3.27
C GLN A 26 -12.59 -0.51 -3.71
N CYS A 27 -12.12 -1.64 -3.15
CA CYS A 27 -12.76 -2.95 -3.35
C CYS A 27 -14.24 -2.91 -2.94
N ALA A 28 -14.55 -2.37 -1.76
CA ALA A 28 -15.92 -2.28 -1.28
C ALA A 28 -16.80 -1.46 -2.24
N LYS A 29 -16.28 -0.34 -2.77
CA LYS A 29 -16.98 0.51 -3.73
C LYS A 29 -17.25 -0.19 -5.07
N VAL A 30 -16.27 -0.92 -5.60
CA VAL A 30 -16.45 -1.72 -6.84
C VAL A 30 -17.53 -2.77 -6.63
N VAL A 31 -17.49 -3.50 -5.51
CA VAL A 31 -18.49 -4.52 -5.18
C VAL A 31 -19.89 -3.93 -5.04
N GLU A 32 -20.02 -2.80 -4.35
CA GLU A 32 -21.29 -2.09 -4.19
C GLU A 32 -21.88 -1.67 -5.54
N LYS A 33 -21.07 -1.05 -6.41
CA LYS A 33 -21.51 -0.66 -7.75
C LYS A 33 -21.93 -1.85 -8.59
N ALA A 34 -21.14 -2.92 -8.61
CA ALA A 34 -21.45 -4.14 -9.34
C ALA A 34 -22.75 -4.78 -8.84
N ALA A 35 -22.97 -4.83 -7.52
CA ALA A 35 -24.21 -5.35 -6.92
C ALA A 35 -25.44 -4.54 -7.33
N ASN A 36 -25.28 -3.23 -7.55
CA ASN A 36 -26.33 -2.34 -8.02
C ASN A 36 -26.47 -2.29 -9.55
N GLY A 37 -25.72 -3.11 -10.29
CA GLY A 37 -25.73 -3.12 -11.76
C GLY A 37 -25.18 -1.84 -12.40
N GLN A 38 -24.39 -1.07 -11.65
CA GLN A 38 -23.77 0.17 -12.11
C GLN A 38 -22.42 -0.10 -12.78
N ASP A 39 -22.04 0.78 -13.71
CA ASP A 39 -20.70 0.75 -14.30
C ASP A 39 -19.64 1.06 -13.22
N ALA A 40 -18.67 0.15 -13.11
CA ALA A 40 -17.58 0.19 -12.14
C ALA A 40 -16.19 0.34 -12.80
N ALA A 41 -16.11 0.55 -14.12
CA ALA A 41 -14.83 0.55 -14.86
C ALA A 41 -13.80 1.57 -14.31
N GLU A 42 -14.23 2.79 -13.99
CA GLU A 42 -13.34 3.80 -13.38
C GLU A 42 -12.85 3.37 -12.00
N ASP A 43 -13.72 2.74 -11.21
CA ASP A 43 -13.40 2.29 -9.86
C ASP A 43 -12.48 1.07 -9.88
N GLU A 44 -12.61 0.19 -10.87
CA GLU A 44 -11.69 -0.93 -11.13
C GLU A 44 -10.31 -0.44 -11.59
N MET A 45 -10.26 0.58 -12.44
CA MET A 45 -9.01 1.22 -12.85
C MET A 45 -8.27 1.81 -11.64
N LEU A 46 -9.00 2.54 -10.78
CA LEU A 46 -8.44 3.09 -9.55
C LEU A 46 -7.98 1.99 -8.59
N LEU A 47 -8.72 0.88 -8.50
CA LEU A 47 -8.33 -0.29 -7.72
C LEU A 47 -6.99 -0.87 -8.20
N GLY A 48 -6.79 -0.96 -9.52
CA GLY A 48 -5.52 -1.35 -10.13
C GLY A 48 -4.37 -0.43 -9.73
N SER A 49 -4.59 0.89 -9.75
CA SER A 49 -3.59 1.89 -9.33
C SER A 49 -3.21 1.75 -7.84
N TYR A 50 -4.18 1.52 -6.95
CA TYR A 50 -3.92 1.28 -5.54
C TYR A 50 -3.15 -0.02 -5.29
N LYS A 51 -3.44 -1.08 -6.06
CA LYS A 51 -2.66 -2.33 -6.01
C LYS A 51 -1.19 -2.09 -6.37
N ILE A 52 -0.93 -1.35 -7.44
CA ILE A 52 0.43 -1.01 -7.88
C ILE A 52 1.14 -0.20 -6.80
N SER A 53 0.49 0.81 -6.25
CA SER A 53 1.05 1.65 -5.18
C SER A 53 1.45 0.80 -3.96
N LEU A 54 0.59 -0.11 -3.53
CA LEU A 54 0.88 -1.01 -2.40
C LEU A 54 2.09 -1.93 -2.68
N ILE A 55 2.21 -2.45 -3.91
CA ILE A 55 3.37 -3.27 -4.32
C ILE A 55 4.66 -2.44 -4.25
N LEU A 56 4.64 -1.21 -4.77
CA LEU A 56 5.82 -0.34 -4.79
C LEU A 56 6.30 0.04 -3.38
N VAL A 57 5.37 0.39 -2.48
CA VAL A 57 5.74 0.77 -1.10
C VAL A 57 6.29 -0.46 -0.34
N ARG A 58 5.72 -1.65 -0.55
CA ARG A 58 6.27 -2.89 0.04
C ARG A 58 7.67 -3.20 -0.50
N ALA A 59 7.89 -3.07 -1.81
CA ALA A 59 9.21 -3.24 -2.41
C ALA A 59 10.22 -2.21 -1.86
N HIS A 60 9.79 -0.97 -1.62
CA HIS A 60 10.65 0.05 -1.01
C HIS A 60 11.04 -0.30 0.44
N ARG A 61 10.08 -0.75 1.25
CA ARG A 61 10.35 -1.29 2.60
C ARG A 61 11.36 -2.44 2.56
N ASP A 62 11.17 -3.39 1.64
CA ASP A 62 12.02 -4.56 1.54
C ASP A 62 13.46 -4.17 1.15
N SER A 63 13.62 -3.15 0.30
CA SER A 63 14.93 -2.55 0.01
C SER A 63 15.58 -1.95 1.26
N LEU A 64 14.83 -1.19 2.07
CA LEU A 64 15.37 -0.61 3.29
C LEU A 64 15.77 -1.65 4.32
N LEU A 65 15.00 -2.74 4.43
CA LEU A 65 15.32 -3.86 5.32
C LEU A 65 16.60 -4.59 4.88
N ALA A 66 16.87 -4.66 3.57
CA ALA A 66 18.11 -5.23 3.05
C ALA A 66 19.35 -4.38 3.38
N ASP A 67 19.17 -3.07 3.54
CA ASP A 67 20.23 -2.11 3.87
C ASP A 67 20.39 -1.88 5.39
N VAL A 68 19.59 -2.55 6.23
CA VAL A 68 19.72 -2.45 7.70
C VAL A 68 21.07 -3.02 8.13
N PRO A 69 21.87 -2.29 8.95
CA PRO A 69 23.10 -2.82 9.50
C PRO A 69 22.84 -4.10 10.28
N THR A 70 23.24 -5.24 9.73
CA THR A 70 23.33 -6.50 10.47
C THR A 70 24.58 -6.42 11.33
N ASP A 71 24.46 -5.86 12.53
CA ASP A 71 25.52 -5.99 13.54
C ASP A 71 25.71 -7.50 13.80
N ALA A 72 26.78 -8.04 13.23
CA ALA A 72 27.34 -9.36 13.52
C ALA A 72 28.55 -9.20 14.44
#